data_AF-A0A3D1PGC6-F1
#
_entry.id   AF-A0A3D1PGC6-F1
#
_cell.length_a   1.000
_cell.length_b   1.000
_cell.length_c   1.000
_cell.angle_alpha   90.00
_cell.angle_beta   90.00
_cell.angle_gamma   90.00
#
_symmetry.space_group_name_H-M   'P 1'
#
loop_
_entity.id
_entity.type
_entity.pdbx_description
1 polymer ?
#
loop_
_entity_poly.entity_id
_entity_poly.type
_entity_poly.pdbx_seq_one_letter_code
_entity_poly.pdbx_strand_id
1 'polypeptide(L)' 'MSMSNNGMVTTPHYLASQAALEILHQGGNAIEAAITAASTLTVVYPQMNSIG' A
#
# COMPACT_ATOMS: atom_id res chain seq x y z
N MET A 1 -16.05 -9.75 6.88
CA MET A 1 -14.60 -9.97 6.62
C MET A 1 -14.42 -9.85 5.11
N SER A 2 -13.73 -8.82 4.61
CA SER A 2 -13.45 -8.74 3.17
C SER A 2 -12.48 -9.85 2.79
N MET A 3 -12.78 -10.56 1.71
CA MET A 3 -11.94 -11.61 1.12
C MET A 3 -11.56 -11.19 -0.28
N SER A 4 -10.32 -11.47 -0.68
CA SER A 4 -9.83 -11.23 -2.04
C SER A 4 -9.16 -12.49 -2.56
N ASN A 5 -9.39 -12.80 -3.84
CA ASN A 5 -8.80 -13.95 -4.52
C ASN A 5 -7.52 -13.59 -5.31
N ASN A 6 -7.26 -12.29 -5.49
CA ASN A 6 -6.23 -11.78 -6.41
C ASN A 6 -5.25 -10.80 -5.74
N GLY A 7 -5.30 -10.69 -4.41
CA GLY A 7 -4.42 -9.81 -3.63
C GLY A 7 -5.20 -8.83 -2.75
N MET A 8 -4.65 -8.53 -1.58
CA MET A 8 -5.24 -7.61 -0.61
C MET A 8 -4.18 -6.66 -0.10
N VAL A 9 -4.55 -5.39 0.08
CA VAL A 9 -3.73 -4.38 0.71
C VAL A 9 -4.51 -3.78 1.86
N THR A 10 -3.86 -3.62 3.01
CA THR A 10 -4.39 -2.92 4.18
C THR A 10 -3.31 -2.02 4.76
N THR A 11 -3.65 -0.75 4.97
CA THR A 11 -2.75 0.26 5.55
C THR A 11 -3.54 1.20 6.47
N PRO A 12 -2.88 1.92 7.40
CA PRO A 12 -3.57 2.88 8.26
C PRO A 12 -4.08 4.14 7.53
N HIS A 13 -3.77 4.31 6.24
CA HIS A 13 -4.18 5.47 5.46
C HIS A 13 -4.71 5.06 4.09
N TYR A 14 -5.94 5.45 3.76
CA TYR A 14 -6.63 5.02 2.53
C TYR A 14 -5.85 5.31 1.24
N LEU A 15 -5.19 6.47 1.12
CA LEU A 15 -4.33 6.79 -0.05
C LEU A 15 -3.19 5.79 -0.24
N ALA A 16 -2.56 5.30 0.84
CA ALA A 16 -1.52 4.30 0.74
C ALA A 16 -2.08 2.92 0.34
N SER A 17 -3.28 2.57 0.82
CA SER A 17 -3.97 1.35 0.38
C SER A 17 -4.33 1.42 -1.11
N GLN A 18 -4.82 2.55 -1.59
CA GLN A 18 -5.19 2.75 -3.01
C GLN A 18 -3.96 2.70 -3.92
N ALA A 19 -2.87 3.40 -3.59
CA ALA A 19 -1.65 3.41 -4.40
C ALA A 19 -1.05 2.00 -4.55
N ALA A 20 -0.98 1.23 -3.45
CA ALA A 20 -0.48 -0.13 -3.51
C ALA A 20 -1.44 -1.11 -4.19
N LEU A 21 -2.76 -0.91 -4.08
CA LEU A 21 -3.76 -1.67 -4.84
C LEU A 21 -3.62 -1.42 -6.36
N GLU A 22 -3.31 -0.19 -6.77
CA GLU A 22 -3.06 0.15 -8.16
C GLU A 22 -1.87 -0.62 -8.74
N ILE A 23 -0.79 -0.79 -7.97
CA ILE A 23 0.36 -1.61 -8.37
C ILE A 23 -0.01 -3.08 -8.55
N LEU A 24 -0.82 -3.65 -7.65
CA LEU A 24 -1.33 -5.02 -7.83
C LEU A 24 -2.21 -5.12 -9.09
N HIS A 25 -3.04 -4.11 -9.37
CA HIS A 25 -3.86 -4.07 -10.60
C HIS A 25 -3.03 -3.92 -11.87
N GLN A 26 -1.88 -3.25 -11.82
CA GLN A 26 -0.94 -3.13 -12.93
C GLN A 26 -0.12 -4.42 -13.16
N GLY A 27 -0.37 -5.49 -12.39
CA GLY A 27 0.36 -6.75 -12.47
C GLY A 27 1.64 -6.79 -11.66
N GLY A 28 1.88 -5.78 -10.81
CA GLY A 28 2.96 -5.76 -9.84
C GLY A 28 2.76 -6.81 -8.75
N ASN A 29 3.86 -7.23 -8.14
CA ASN A 29 3.84 -8.25 -7.11
C ASN A 29 3.60 -7.64 -5.70
N ALA A 30 3.43 -8.52 -4.71
CA ALA A 30 3.17 -8.11 -3.33
C ALA A 30 4.30 -7.27 -2.70
N ILE A 31 5.56 -7.45 -3.12
CA ILE A 31 6.71 -6.68 -2.63
C ILE A 31 6.66 -5.26 -3.19
N GLU A 32 6.39 -5.09 -4.48
CA GLU A 32 6.24 -3.77 -5.12
C GLU A 32 5.07 -2.99 -4.50
N ALA A 33 3.94 -3.68 -4.25
CA ALA A 33 2.80 -3.10 -3.56
C ALA A 33 3.16 -2.68 -2.12
N ALA A 34 3.91 -3.50 -1.38
CA ALA A 34 4.35 -3.16 -0.03
C ALA A 34 5.30 -1.96 0.00
N ILE A 35 6.24 -1.87 -0.94
CA ILE A 35 7.17 -0.73 -1.07
C ILE A 35 6.39 0.55 -1.41
N THR A 36 5.40 0.46 -2.29
CA THR A 36 4.53 1.58 -2.67
C THR A 36 3.70 2.07 -1.48
N ALA A 37 3.12 1.15 -0.71
CA ALA A 37 2.39 1.48 0.51
C ALA A 37 3.30 2.18 1.54
N ALA A 38 4.49 1.62 1.80
CA ALA A 38 5.45 2.19 2.73
C ALA A 38 5.89 3.60 2.31
N SER A 39 6.28 3.77 1.04
CA SER A 39 6.69 5.06 0.48
C SER A 39 5.57 6.09 0.56
N THR A 40 4.33 5.70 0.22
CA THR A 40 3.17 6.60 0.31
C THR A 40 2.90 7.03 1.75
N LEU A 41 3.00 6.10 2.71
CA LEU A 41 2.81 6.39 4.14
C LEU A 41 3.81 7.41 4.67
N THR A 42 5.04 7.48 4.16
CA THR A 42 5.99 8.53 4.56
C THR A 42 5.50 9.95 4.24
N VAL A 43 4.64 10.09 3.22
CA VAL A 43 4.07 11.37 2.78
C VAL A 43 2.73 11.64 3.45
N VAL A 44 1.83 10.66 3.46
CA VAL A 44 0.44 10.85 3.92
C VAL A 44 0.25 10.55 5.41
N TYR A 45 1.24 9.90 6.03
CA TYR A 45 1.21 9.53 7.45
C TYR A 45 2.58 9.74 8.14
N PRO A 46 3.14 10.96 8.08
CA PRO A 46 4.53 11.24 8.47
C PRO A 46 4.79 11.08 9.98
N GLN A 47 3.75 11.23 10.80
CA GLN A 47 3.83 11.09 12.26
C GLN A 47 4.21 9.67 12.74
N MET A 48 4.01 8.65 11.91
CA MET A 48 4.24 7.24 12.28
C MET A 48 5.08 6.48 11.25
N ASN A 49 5.38 7.08 10.11
CA ASN A 49 6.21 6.48 9.08
C ASN A 49 7.14 7.54 8.49
N SER A 50 8.42 7.21 8.39
CA SER A 50 9.46 8.05 7.83
C SER A 50 10.40 7.19 6.98
N ILE A 51 11.16 7.82 6.09
CA ILE A 51 12.11 7.12 5.20
C ILE A 51 13.31 6.56 5.99
N GLY A 52 13.58 7.07 7.20
CA GLY A 52 14.75 6.74 8.01
C GLY A 52 14.40 6.15 9.36
#